data_AF-A0AAW1L447-F1
#
_entry.id   AF-A0AAW1L447-F1
#
_cell.length_a   1.000
_cell.length_b   1.000
_cell.length_c   1.000
_cell.angle_alpha   90.00
_cell.angle_beta   90.00
_cell.angle_gamma   90.00
#
_symmetry.space_group_name_H-M   'P 1'
#
loop_
_entity.id
_entity.type
_entity.pdbx_description
1 polymer ?
#
loop_
_entity_poly.entity_id
_entity_poly.type
_entity_poly.pdbx_seq_one_letter_code
_entity_poly.pdbx_strand_id
1 'polypeptide(L)'
;MLGPSGVKLVIEKALLPIGMLSEEAAEARNKHFRSYRMNYPRKFSRESCNLDVINRLLLTSDPLITGMRPIPRKKSKPFLRETVDMFLATDLERDPSQDSPSDDSDRSDDSGDESEDSFDEETLTPANADIK
;
A
#
# COMPACT_ATOMS: atom_id res chain seq x y z
N MET A 1 -6.47 -32.16 -13.44
CA MET A 1 -6.78 -31.89 -12.02
C MET A 1 -5.55 -32.26 -11.22
N LEU A 2 -4.90 -31.30 -10.55
CA LEU A 2 -3.81 -31.58 -9.62
C LEU A 2 -4.38 -32.34 -8.42
N GLY A 3 -3.87 -33.54 -8.14
CA GLY A 3 -4.26 -34.32 -6.96
C GLY A 3 -3.81 -33.68 -5.64
N PRO A 4 -4.11 -34.29 -4.48
CA PRO A 4 -3.76 -33.75 -3.16
C PRO A 4 -2.26 -33.43 -2.99
N SER A 5 -1.39 -34.14 -3.72
CA SER A 5 0.06 -33.87 -3.76
C SER A 5 0.44 -32.56 -4.46
N GLY A 6 -0.33 -32.11 -5.45
CA GLY A 6 -0.04 -30.90 -6.21
C GLY A 6 -0.21 -29.63 -5.39
N VAL A 7 -1.11 -29.65 -4.40
CA VAL A 7 -1.38 -28.48 -3.56
C VAL A 7 -0.28 -28.30 -2.53
N LYS A 8 0.22 -29.40 -1.95
CA LYS A 8 1.38 -29.38 -1.04
C LYS A 8 2.60 -28.72 -1.70
N LEU A 9 2.89 -29.06 -2.96
CA LEU A 9 3.97 -28.45 -3.72
C LEU A 9 3.79 -26.94 -3.90
N VAL A 10 2.57 -26.48 -4.17
CA VAL A 10 2.30 -25.05 -4.36
C VAL A 10 2.46 -24.29 -3.04
N ILE A 11 1.99 -24.84 -1.91
CA ILE A 11 2.11 -24.18 -0.60
C ILE A 11 3.57 -24.15 -0.12
N GLU A 12 4.34 -25.24 -0.30
CA GLU A 12 5.75 -25.30 0.11
C GLU A 12 6.68 -24.44 -0.76
N LYS A 13 6.39 -24.29 -2.06
CA LYS A 13 7.24 -23.56 -2.99
C LYS A 13 6.84 -22.11 -3.20
N ALA A 14 5.60 -21.73 -2.86
CA ALA A 14 5.16 -20.35 -2.96
C ALA A 14 5.68 -19.55 -1.75
N LEU A 15 6.37 -18.44 -2.02
CA LEU A 15 6.83 -17.50 -0.98
C LEU A 15 5.66 -16.84 -0.24
N LEU A 16 4.50 -16.70 -0.90
CA LEU A 16 3.32 -16.03 -0.38
C LEU A 16 2.07 -16.86 -0.66
N PRO A 17 1.05 -16.81 0.23
CA PRO A 17 -0.25 -17.40 -0.04
C PRO A 17 -0.81 -16.88 -1.36
N ILE A 18 -1.35 -17.79 -2.18
CA ILE A 18 -1.84 -17.47 -3.54
C ILE A 18 -2.86 -16.32 -3.52
N GLY A 19 -3.71 -16.27 -2.49
CA GLY A 19 -4.70 -15.21 -2.33
C GLY A 19 -4.09 -13.81 -2.12
N MET A 20 -2.86 -13.70 -1.58
CA MET A 20 -2.16 -12.43 -1.43
C MET A 20 -1.60 -11.89 -2.75
N LEU A 21 -1.36 -12.77 -3.73
CA LEU A 21 -0.90 -12.43 -5.07
C LEU A 21 -2.06 -12.20 -6.06
N SER A 22 -3.30 -12.16 -5.56
CA SER A 22 -4.50 -12.00 -6.39
C SER A 22 -4.63 -10.61 -7.00
N GLU A 23 -5.08 -10.54 -8.25
CA GLU A 23 -5.39 -9.29 -8.97
C GLU A 23 -6.61 -8.55 -8.37
N GLU A 24 -7.48 -9.24 -7.63
CA GLU A 24 -8.71 -8.69 -7.06
C GLU A 24 -8.48 -7.42 -6.23
N ALA A 25 -7.35 -7.34 -5.51
CA ALA A 25 -7.00 -6.16 -4.72
C ALA A 25 -6.75 -4.92 -5.61
N ALA A 26 -6.09 -5.10 -6.76
CA ALA A 26 -5.82 -4.04 -7.72
C ALA A 26 -7.11 -3.59 -8.44
N GLU A 27 -7.98 -4.52 -8.80
CA GLU A 27 -9.29 -4.20 -9.39
C GLU A 27 -10.19 -3.40 -8.45
N ALA A 28 -10.26 -3.82 -7.18
CA ALA A 28 -10.95 -3.07 -6.14
C ALA A 28 -10.38 -1.66 -6.01
N ARG A 29 -9.06 -1.50 -6.17
CA ARG A 29 -8.41 -0.18 -6.15
C ARG A 29 -8.78 0.69 -7.34
N ASN A 30 -8.95 0.11 -8.53
CA ASN A 30 -9.41 0.84 -9.72
C ASN A 30 -10.82 1.43 -9.54
N LYS A 31 -11.68 0.76 -8.78
CA LYS A 31 -12.99 1.32 -8.40
C LYS A 31 -12.84 2.58 -7.55
N HIS A 32 -11.91 2.59 -6.60
CA HIS A 32 -11.59 3.77 -5.80
C HIS A 32 -10.99 4.88 -6.66
N PHE A 33 -10.10 4.57 -7.60
CA PHE A 33 -9.54 5.55 -8.53
C PHE A 33 -10.62 6.32 -9.29
N ARG A 34 -11.59 5.61 -9.88
CA ARG A 34 -12.71 6.21 -10.61
C ARG A 34 -13.55 7.11 -9.70
N SER A 35 -13.85 6.66 -8.49
CA SER A 35 -14.60 7.45 -7.49
C SER A 35 -13.84 8.71 -7.06
N TYR A 36 -12.54 8.58 -6.81
CA TYR A 36 -11.71 9.71 -6.39
C TYR A 36 -11.65 10.78 -7.46
N ARG A 37 -11.40 10.39 -8.71
CA ARG A 37 -11.33 11.32 -9.85
C ARG A 37 -12.63 12.10 -10.09
N MET A 38 -13.80 11.53 -9.77
CA MET A 38 -15.08 12.20 -10.00
C MET A 38 -15.43 13.22 -8.90
N ASN A 39 -15.12 12.89 -7.65
CA ASN A 39 -15.73 13.52 -6.48
C ASN A 39 -14.80 14.45 -5.68
N TYR A 40 -13.48 14.25 -5.74
CA TYR A 40 -12.53 14.91 -4.82
C TYR A 40 -11.56 15.93 -5.45
N PRO A 41 -11.09 15.81 -6.71
CA PRO A 41 -10.04 16.68 -7.21
C PRO A 41 -10.56 18.04 -7.67
N ARG A 42 -9.65 19.01 -7.70
CA ARG A 42 -9.85 20.29 -8.38
C ARG A 42 -9.86 20.07 -9.90
N LYS A 43 -10.93 20.53 -10.57
CA LYS A 43 -11.15 20.35 -12.02
C LYS A 43 -10.60 21.52 -12.85
N PHE A 44 -9.56 22.19 -12.37
CA PHE A 44 -8.96 23.36 -13.01
C PHE A 44 -7.93 22.99 -14.09
N SER A 45 -7.11 21.96 -13.82
CA SER A 45 -6.13 21.40 -14.77
C SER A 45 -6.06 19.89 -14.62
N ARG A 46 -5.63 19.20 -15.69
CA ARG A 46 -5.38 17.75 -15.66
C ARG A 46 -4.29 17.39 -14.64
N GLU A 47 -3.26 18.23 -14.52
CA GLU A 47 -2.15 18.02 -13.59
C GLU A 47 -2.61 18.12 -12.15
N SER A 48 -3.32 19.19 -11.79
CA SER A 48 -3.88 19.36 -10.46
C SER A 48 -4.86 18.23 -10.10
N CYS A 49 -5.66 17.78 -11.07
CA CYS A 49 -6.57 16.66 -10.87
C CYS A 49 -5.83 15.35 -10.58
N ASN A 50 -4.78 15.04 -11.34
CA ASN A 50 -3.98 13.83 -11.12
C ASN A 50 -3.26 13.88 -9.77
N LEU A 51 -2.70 15.03 -9.41
CA LEU A 51 -2.03 15.24 -8.11
C LEU A 51 -3.00 15.01 -6.95
N ASP A 52 -4.20 15.58 -7.01
CA ASP A 52 -5.21 15.42 -5.97
C ASP A 52 -5.67 13.94 -5.85
N VAL A 53 -5.80 13.24 -6.98
CA VAL A 53 -6.14 11.79 -7.00
C VAL A 53 -5.03 10.96 -6.39
N ILE A 54 -3.76 11.21 -6.76
CA ILE A 54 -2.60 10.48 -6.22
C ILE A 54 -2.47 10.72 -4.71
N ASN A 55 -2.54 11.97 -4.25
CA ASN A 55 -2.47 12.30 -2.84
C ASN A 55 -3.56 11.58 -2.03
N ARG A 56 -4.79 11.52 -2.57
CA ARG A 56 -5.87 10.76 -1.92
C ARG A 56 -5.59 9.27 -1.90
N LEU A 57 -5.02 8.72 -2.97
CA LEU A 57 -4.65 7.31 -3.00
C LEU A 57 -3.59 7.02 -1.92
N LEU A 58 -2.54 7.82 -1.83
CA LEU A 58 -1.47 7.66 -0.83
C LEU A 58 -2.01 7.70 0.60
N LEU A 59 -2.86 8.68 0.92
CA LEU A 59 -3.49 8.79 2.25
C LEU A 59 -4.37 7.59 2.61
N THR A 60 -4.98 6.93 1.62
CA THR A 60 -5.82 5.75 1.86
C THR A 60 -5.07 4.43 1.83
N SER A 61 -3.82 4.42 1.37
CA SER A 61 -2.91 3.27 1.45
C SER A 61 -1.97 3.32 2.65
N ASP A 62 -1.89 4.46 3.34
CA ASP A 62 -1.06 4.62 4.54
C ASP A 62 -1.47 3.58 5.62
N PRO A 63 -0.55 2.71 6.07
CA PRO A 63 -0.82 1.68 7.08
C PRO A 63 -1.25 2.27 8.43
N LEU A 64 -0.65 3.38 8.86
CA LEU A 64 -0.94 4.03 10.13
C LEU A 64 -2.37 4.58 10.12
N ILE A 65 -2.71 5.34 9.09
CA ILE A 65 -4.05 5.92 8.91
C ILE A 65 -5.09 4.80 8.74
N THR A 66 -4.74 3.73 8.03
CA THR A 66 -5.65 2.59 7.81
C THR A 66 -5.91 1.83 9.11
N GLY A 67 -4.90 1.63 9.95
CA GLY A 67 -5.04 0.96 11.25
C GLY A 67 -5.92 1.74 12.23
N MET A 68 -5.93 3.07 12.16
CA MET A 68 -6.79 3.93 12.99
C MET A 68 -8.24 4.03 12.50
N ARG A 69 -8.52 3.60 11.26
CA ARG A 69 -9.85 3.73 10.65
C ARG A 69 -10.81 2.66 11.22
N PRO A 70 -12.09 2.98 11.48
CA PRO A 70 -13.08 1.96 11.82
C PRO A 70 -13.29 1.00 10.63
N ILE A 71 -12.99 -0.28 10.84
CA ILE A 71 -13.15 -1.32 9.81
C ILE A 71 -14.47 -2.07 10.03
N PRO A 72 -15.38 -2.10 9.05
CA PRO A 72 -16.61 -2.90 9.16
C PRO A 72 -16.29 -4.39 9.15
N ARG A 73 -16.98 -5.16 10.00
CA ARG A 73 -16.81 -6.62 10.07
C ARG A 73 -17.29 -7.27 8.77
N LYS A 74 -16.43 -8.06 8.13
CA LYS A 74 -16.80 -8.85 6.95
C LYS A 74 -17.60 -10.09 7.38
N LYS A 75 -18.64 -10.43 6.63
CA LYS A 75 -19.37 -11.69 6.79
C LYS A 75 -18.62 -12.78 6.01
N SER A 76 -18.24 -13.86 6.68
CA SER A 76 -17.63 -15.03 6.04
C SER A 76 -18.66 -16.13 5.85
N LYS A 77 -18.53 -16.91 4.78
CA LYS A 77 -19.26 -18.17 4.59
C LYS A 77 -18.36 -19.31 5.06
N PRO A 78 -18.91 -20.36 5.68
CA PRO A 78 -18.11 -21.51 6.07
C PRO A 78 -17.51 -22.19 4.83
N PHE A 79 -16.30 -22.73 4.97
CA PHE A 79 -15.68 -23.56 3.94
C PHE A 79 -16.41 -24.90 3.80
N LEU A 80 -16.29 -25.52 2.63
CA LEU A 80 -16.72 -26.90 2.42
C LEU A 80 -15.79 -27.84 3.20
N ARG A 81 -16.35 -28.96 3.70
CA ARG A 81 -15.61 -29.93 4.51
C ARG A 81 -14.36 -30.46 3.81
N GLU A 82 -14.47 -30.79 2.53
CA GLU A 82 -13.36 -31.26 1.69
C GLU A 82 -12.20 -30.26 1.64
N THR A 83 -12.51 -28.95 1.61
CA THR A 83 -11.50 -27.88 1.60
C THR A 83 -10.79 -27.75 2.95
N VAL A 84 -11.50 -27.97 4.05
CA VAL A 84 -10.91 -27.95 5.40
C VAL A 84 -9.96 -29.12 5.59
N ASP A 85 -10.38 -30.32 5.19
CA ASP A 85 -9.56 -31.54 5.29
C ASP A 85 -8.24 -31.39 4.50
N MET A 86 -8.30 -30.69 3.36
CA MET A 86 -7.16 -30.38 2.51
C MET A 86 -6.16 -29.39 3.16
N PHE A 87 -6.63 -28.38 3.91
CA PHE A 87 -5.75 -27.45 4.62
C PHE A 87 -5.10 -28.09 5.87
N LEU A 88 -5.85 -28.90 6.61
CA LEU A 88 -5.34 -29.56 7.83
C LEU A 88 -4.27 -30.62 7.52
N ALA A 89 -4.38 -31.29 6.37
CA ALA A 89 -3.38 -32.26 5.93
C ALA A 89 -1.99 -31.66 5.68
N THR A 90 -1.89 -30.34 5.45
CA THR A 90 -0.60 -29.64 5.25
C THR A 90 0.05 -29.18 6.55
N ASP A 91 -0.73 -28.89 7.60
CA ASP A 91 -0.19 -28.33 8.86
C ASP A 91 0.45 -29.40 9.78
N LEU A 92 0.06 -30.67 9.64
CA LEU A 92 0.56 -31.76 10.48
C LEU A 92 1.99 -32.23 10.17
N GLU A 93 2.59 -31.77 9.06
CA GLU A 93 3.92 -32.18 8.60
C GLU A 93 5.02 -31.11 8.82
N ARG A 94 4.70 -29.99 9.51
CA ARG A 94 5.66 -28.89 9.75
C ARG A 94 6.59 -29.21 10.92
N ASP A 95 7.87 -29.45 10.63
CA ASP A 95 8.92 -29.64 11.64
C ASP A 95 9.15 -28.32 12.40
N PRO A 96 8.94 -28.25 13.73
CA PRO A 96 9.10 -27.03 14.52
C PRO A 96 10.55 -26.54 14.66
N SER A 97 11.55 -27.20 14.07
CA SER A 97 12.97 -26.87 14.25
C SER A 97 13.52 -25.75 13.34
N GLN A 98 12.72 -25.08 12.50
CA GLN A 98 13.20 -24.16 11.45
C GLN A 98 13.00 -22.66 11.72
N ASP A 99 12.40 -22.26 12.84
CA ASP A 99 12.28 -20.83 13.18
C ASP A 99 13.56 -20.33 13.88
N SER A 100 14.60 -20.03 13.10
CA SER A 100 15.71 -19.20 13.57
C SER A 100 15.39 -17.74 13.27
N PRO A 101 15.28 -16.85 14.26
CA PRO A 101 15.13 -15.42 14.01
C PRO A 101 16.46 -14.89 13.46
N SER A 102 16.47 -14.43 12.21
CA SER A 102 17.55 -13.60 11.69
C SER A 102 17.49 -12.23 12.36
N ASP A 103 18.38 -12.01 13.33
CA ASP A 103 18.66 -10.72 13.94
C ASP A 103 19.50 -9.88 12.96
N ASP A 104 18.83 -9.10 12.11
CA ASP A 104 19.46 -8.03 11.32
C ASP A 104 19.29 -6.71 12.08
N SER A 105 20.12 -6.56 13.11
CA SER A 105 20.35 -5.28 13.77
C SER A 105 21.59 -4.64 13.17
N ASP A 106 21.41 -3.82 12.13
CA ASP A 106 22.37 -2.74 11.85
C ASP A 106 21.65 -1.46 11.44
N ARG A 107 21.49 -0.59 12.44
CA ARG A 107 21.06 0.80 12.28
C ARG A 107 22.33 1.65 12.21
N SER A 108 22.67 2.12 11.01
CA SER A 108 23.57 3.27 10.87
C SER A 108 22.73 4.53 10.67
N ASP A 109 22.60 5.28 11.76
CA ASP A 109 22.12 6.66 11.82
C ASP A 109 23.25 7.57 11.34
N ASP A 110 23.09 8.18 10.15
CA ASP A 110 23.99 9.22 9.66
C ASP A 110 23.24 10.55 9.64
N SER A 111 23.47 11.33 10.68
CA SER A 111 22.98 12.69 10.87
C SER A 111 24.00 13.67 10.29
N GLY A 112 23.80 14.05 9.02
CA GLY A 112 24.49 15.15 8.37
C GLY A 112 23.59 16.38 8.28
N ASP A 113 23.56 17.15 9.36
CA ASP A 113 23.07 18.53 9.41
C ASP A 113 24.12 19.45 8.78
N GLU A 114 23.83 20.05 7.62
CA GLU A 114 24.45 21.32 7.23
C GLU A 114 23.41 22.22 6.55
N SER A 115 22.92 23.17 7.34
CA SER A 115 22.28 24.40 6.90
C SER A 115 23.30 25.37 6.32
N GLU A 116 23.08 25.90 5.11
CA GLU A 116 23.45 27.28 4.80
C GLU A 116 22.38 27.97 3.94
N ASP A 117 22.11 29.19 4.36
CA ASP A 117 21.07 30.14 4.01
C ASP A 117 21.45 30.96 2.76
N SER A 118 20.48 31.26 1.89
CA SER A 118 20.52 32.51 1.13
C SER A 118 19.11 32.93 0.70
N PHE A 119 18.51 33.79 1.51
CA PHE A 119 17.34 34.59 1.16
C PHE A 119 17.77 35.70 0.19
N ASP A 120 17.25 35.71 -1.03
CA ASP A 120 17.25 36.91 -1.88
C ASP A 120 15.90 37.63 -1.73
N GLU A 121 15.97 38.72 -0.98
CA GLU A 121 14.92 39.72 -0.78
C GLU A 121 14.91 40.70 -1.97
N GLU A 122 14.01 40.50 -2.95
CA GLU A 122 13.69 41.55 -3.92
C GLU A 122 12.50 42.38 -3.42
N THR A 123 12.81 43.46 -2.70
CA THR A 123 11.85 44.53 -2.41
C THR A 123 11.80 45.55 -3.56
N LEU A 124 10.61 45.64 -4.16
CA LEU A 124 9.93 46.77 -4.83
C LEU A 124 10.73 47.97 -5.38
N THR A 125 10.46 48.28 -6.66
CA THR A 125 10.11 49.66 -7.06
C THR A 125 8.96 49.67 -8.07
N PRO A 126 7.82 50.32 -7.79
CA PRO A 126 6.92 50.83 -8.82
C PRO A 126 6.89 52.37 -8.75
N ALA A 127 7.45 53.05 -9.75
CA ALA A 127 7.13 54.45 -10.04
C ALA A 127 7.81 54.89 -11.34
N ASN A 128 7.07 54.85 -12.44
CA ASN A 128 7.25 55.80 -13.54
C ASN A 128 5.88 56.01 -14.18
N ALA A 129 5.10 56.86 -13.52
CA ALA A 129 4.01 57.58 -14.13
C ALA A 129 4.37 59.06 -13.97
N ASP A 130 4.88 59.67 -15.03
CA ASP A 130 4.75 61.11 -15.22
C ASP A 130 4.53 61.39 -16.70
N ILE A 131 3.28 61.77 -16.95
CA ILE A 131 2.76 62.34 -18.17
C ILE A 131 3.17 63.82 -18.16
N LYS A 132 3.80 64.28 -19.24
CA LYS A 132 3.78 65.71 -19.58
C LYS A 132 3.70 65.89 -21.09
#